data_AF-A0AAP0ZMU8-F1
#
_entry.id   AF-A0AAP0ZMU8-F1
#
_cell.length_a   1.000
_cell.length_b   1.000
_cell.length_c   1.000
_cell.angle_alpha   90.00
_cell.angle_beta   90.00
_cell.angle_gamma   90.00
#
_symmetry.space_group_name_H-M   'P 1'
#
loop_
_entity.id
_entity.type
_entity.pdbx_description
1 polymer ?
#
loop_
_entity_poly.entity_id
_entity_poly.type
_entity_poly.pdbx_seq_one_letter_code
_entity_poly.pdbx_strand_id
1 'polypeptide(L)'
;MPIAKERIEMRTVVPLVRSLTPHDRGPTTLEFDVPALPDDATPPVFIGVRLTGGDPTIVSESADRLISAGVSAELRLERIEPSGGVPVELQGSQRVGVGQQASIPLSADGIASGLFAFDADATTMHDAGLSSEKSAFRELAFCYSNTVQPGRYRLTIRFDRNAEALTAANAQLLVAYTYKGK
;
A
#
# COMPACT_ATOMS: atom_id res chain seq x y z
N MET A 1 14.15 16.00 14.38
CA MET A 1 12.77 16.10 14.89
C MET A 1 12.16 14.69 15.00
N PRO A 2 12.27 14.00 16.15
CA PRO A 2 11.79 12.61 16.30
C PRO A 2 10.26 12.48 16.43
N ILE A 3 9.59 13.51 16.95
CA ILE A 3 8.14 13.47 17.28
C ILE A 3 7.25 13.30 16.03
N ALA A 4 7.64 13.88 14.89
CA ALA A 4 6.84 13.80 13.66
C ALA A 4 6.86 12.39 13.05
N LYS A 5 8.02 11.72 13.06
CA LYS A 5 8.17 10.37 12.53
C LYS A 5 7.39 9.35 13.38
N GLU A 6 7.48 9.46 14.70
CA GLU A 6 6.78 8.57 15.63
C GLU A 6 5.26 8.69 15.50
N ARG A 7 4.73 9.91 15.35
CA ARG A 7 3.29 10.13 15.10
C ARG A 7 2.79 9.49 13.80
N ILE A 8 3.61 9.53 12.75
CA ILE A 8 3.29 8.91 11.46
C ILE A 8 3.26 7.37 11.60
N GLU A 9 4.23 6.79 12.29
CA GLU A 9 4.30 5.33 12.55
C GLU A 9 3.17 4.84 13.46
N MET A 10 2.62 5.69 14.33
CA MET A 10 1.50 5.34 15.22
C MET A 10 0.12 5.57 14.57
N ARG A 11 0.04 6.20 13.39
CA ARG A 11 -1.24 6.55 12.76
C ARG A 11 -2.03 5.30 12.37
N THR A 12 -3.23 5.13 12.91
CA THR A 12 -4.12 3.99 12.61
C THR A 12 -5.27 4.36 11.65
N VAL A 13 -5.14 5.40 10.84
CA VAL A 13 -6.20 5.89 9.95
C VAL A 13 -5.65 6.06 8.55
N VAL A 14 -6.37 5.62 7.51
CA VAL A 14 -5.95 5.78 6.11
C VAL A 14 -5.92 7.27 5.70
N PRO A 15 -4.94 7.71 4.89
CA PRO A 15 -3.74 6.96 4.50
C PRO A 15 -2.74 6.84 5.66
N LEU A 16 -2.00 5.75 5.72
CA LEU A 16 -0.99 5.49 6.74
C LEU A 16 0.26 4.87 6.13
N VAL A 17 1.39 5.02 6.83
CA VAL A 17 2.64 4.32 6.50
C VAL A 17 3.17 3.55 7.69
N ARG A 18 3.92 2.47 7.42
CA ARG A 18 4.72 1.75 8.42
C ARG A 18 6.10 1.47 7.89
N SER A 19 7.10 1.62 8.75
CA SER A 19 8.43 1.11 8.46
C SER A 19 8.35 -0.41 8.23
N LEU A 20 8.93 -0.86 7.12
CA LEU A 20 9.09 -2.28 6.87
C LEU A 20 10.34 -2.75 7.62
N THR A 21 10.20 -3.84 8.38
CA THR A 21 11.34 -4.60 8.91
C THR A 21 11.30 -6.01 8.31
N PRO A 22 11.70 -6.20 7.03
CA PRO A 22 11.56 -7.47 6.31
C PRO A 22 12.39 -8.62 6.89
N HIS A 23 13.19 -8.36 7.93
CA HIS A 23 13.95 -9.40 8.63
C HIS A 23 13.06 -10.29 9.51
N ASP A 24 11.87 -9.81 9.89
CA ASP A 24 10.84 -10.67 10.47
C ASP A 24 10.16 -11.46 9.36
N ARG A 25 10.49 -12.77 9.30
CA ARG A 25 9.86 -13.72 8.36
C ARG A 25 8.42 -14.09 8.75
N GLY A 26 7.93 -13.57 9.87
CA GLY A 26 6.58 -13.81 10.35
C GLY A 26 5.55 -12.90 9.67
N PRO A 27 4.27 -13.29 9.67
CA PRO A 27 3.19 -12.38 9.27
C PRO A 27 3.17 -11.16 10.20
N THR A 28 3.08 -9.97 9.60
CA THR A 28 2.86 -8.72 10.31
C THR A 28 1.38 -8.37 10.23
N THR A 29 0.80 -8.00 11.37
CA THR A 29 -0.60 -7.58 11.46
C THR A 29 -0.69 -6.09 11.76
N LEU A 30 -1.54 -5.40 11.01
CA LEU A 30 -1.86 -3.99 11.21
C LEU A 30 -3.37 -3.81 11.28
N GLU A 31 -3.84 -3.11 12.30
CA GLU A 31 -5.22 -2.65 12.37
C GLU A 31 -5.31 -1.15 12.10
N PHE A 32 -6.33 -0.75 11.35
CA PHE A 32 -6.54 0.63 10.95
C PHE A 32 -8.00 0.93 10.62
N ASP A 33 -8.34 2.22 10.63
CA ASP A 33 -9.64 2.76 10.28
C ASP A 33 -9.61 3.34 8.87
N VAL A 34 -10.64 3.01 8.09
CA VAL A 34 -10.93 3.61 6.79
C VAL A 34 -12.13 4.54 6.97
N PRO A 35 -11.94 5.87 7.01
CA PRO A 35 -13.07 6.79 6.99
C PRO A 35 -13.70 6.88 5.59
N ALA A 36 -14.95 7.33 5.54
CA ALA A 36 -15.57 7.81 4.30
C ALA A 36 -14.84 9.06 3.82
N LEU A 37 -14.75 9.24 2.51
CA LEU A 37 -14.33 10.51 1.93
C LEU A 37 -15.57 11.39 1.68
N PRO A 38 -15.44 12.74 1.71
CA PRO A 38 -16.57 13.64 1.50
C PRO A 38 -17.36 13.36 0.21
N ASP A 39 -16.65 12.99 -0.85
CA ASP A 39 -17.21 12.73 -2.19
C ASP A 39 -17.29 11.24 -2.54
N ASP A 40 -16.90 10.36 -1.61
CA ASP A 40 -16.91 8.91 -1.83
C ASP A 40 -17.15 8.12 -0.54
N ALA A 41 -18.37 7.59 -0.43
CA ALA A 41 -18.79 6.77 0.71
C ALA A 41 -18.12 5.39 0.74
N THR A 42 -17.59 4.90 -0.38
CA THR A 42 -16.91 3.60 -0.47
C THR A 42 -15.58 3.74 -1.20
N PRO A 43 -14.63 4.46 -0.61
CA PRO A 43 -13.43 4.86 -1.31
C PRO A 43 -12.57 3.65 -1.69
N PRO A 44 -12.00 3.62 -2.90
CA PRO A 44 -11.03 2.60 -3.27
C PRO A 44 -9.77 2.75 -2.41
N VAL A 45 -9.18 1.63 -2.00
CA VAL A 45 -7.94 1.60 -1.23
C VAL A 45 -6.94 0.63 -1.84
N PHE A 46 -5.66 0.90 -1.68
CA PHE A 46 -4.61 -0.05 -2.03
C PHE A 46 -3.65 -0.30 -0.88
N ILE A 47 -3.02 -1.47 -0.95
CA ILE A 47 -1.97 -1.92 -0.05
C ILE A 47 -0.70 -2.09 -0.88
N GLY A 48 0.36 -1.43 -0.44
CA GLY A 48 1.54 -1.27 -1.25
C GLY A 48 2.71 -0.73 -0.47
N VAL A 49 3.61 -0.07 -1.19
CA VAL A 49 4.77 0.59 -0.61
C VAL A 49 4.97 1.98 -1.19
N ARG A 50 5.61 2.81 -0.39
CA ARG A 50 6.06 4.13 -0.78
C ARG A 50 7.57 4.23 -0.67
N LEU A 51 8.16 4.86 -1.68
CA LEU A 51 9.56 5.28 -1.68
C LEU A 51 9.60 6.81 -1.56
N THR A 52 10.55 7.32 -0.77
CA THR A 52 10.77 8.77 -0.60
C THR A 52 12.25 9.11 -0.77
N GLY A 53 12.53 10.31 -1.28
CA GLY A 53 13.89 10.78 -1.47
C GLY A 53 13.96 12.25 -1.88
N GLY A 54 15.17 12.80 -1.88
CA GLY A 54 15.42 14.19 -2.31
C GLY A 54 15.49 14.37 -3.84
N ASP A 55 15.80 13.29 -4.57
CA ASP A 55 15.96 13.32 -6.03
C ASP A 55 14.87 12.47 -6.71
N PRO A 56 13.98 13.06 -7.53
CA PRO A 56 12.91 12.32 -8.19
C PRO A 56 13.38 11.27 -9.19
N THR A 57 14.54 11.47 -9.82
CA THR A 57 15.12 10.51 -10.76
C THR A 57 15.53 9.24 -10.02
N ILE A 58 16.26 9.40 -8.91
CA ILE A 58 16.72 8.29 -8.08
C ILE A 58 15.54 7.52 -7.47
N VAL A 59 14.50 8.22 -7.02
CA VAL A 59 13.29 7.57 -6.49
C VAL A 59 12.58 6.77 -7.59
N SER A 60 12.48 7.31 -8.80
CA SER A 60 11.85 6.61 -9.94
C SER A 60 12.65 5.36 -10.34
N GLU A 61 13.96 5.46 -10.48
CA GLU A 61 14.83 4.30 -10.78
C GLU A 61 14.77 3.22 -9.68
N SER A 62 14.61 3.64 -8.43
CA SER A 62 14.46 2.70 -7.31
C SER A 62 13.11 1.99 -7.33
N ALA A 63 12.04 2.68 -7.72
CA ALA A 63 10.74 2.07 -7.93
C ALA A 63 10.76 1.05 -9.08
N ASP A 64 11.38 1.38 -10.22
CA ASP A 64 11.50 0.47 -11.36
C ASP A 64 12.32 -0.79 -11.02
N ARG A 65 13.40 -0.63 -10.26
CA ARG A 65 14.19 -1.75 -9.74
C ARG A 65 13.37 -2.63 -8.79
N LEU A 66 12.54 -2.02 -7.93
CA LEU A 66 11.72 -2.75 -6.97
C LEU A 66 10.60 -3.54 -7.66
N ILE A 67 9.96 -2.99 -8.70
CA ILE A 67 9.04 -3.72 -9.57
C ILE A 67 9.76 -4.91 -10.22
N SER A 68 10.95 -4.66 -10.81
CA SER A 68 11.74 -5.67 -11.51
C SER A 68 12.27 -6.77 -10.61
N ALA A 69 12.42 -6.49 -9.30
CA ALA A 69 12.84 -7.48 -8.31
C ALA A 69 11.78 -8.57 -8.07
N GLY A 70 10.52 -8.38 -8.51
CA GLY A 70 9.49 -9.42 -8.39
C GLY A 70 9.16 -9.76 -6.94
N VAL A 71 9.13 -8.75 -6.07
CA VAL A 71 8.77 -8.91 -4.65
C VAL A 71 7.36 -9.48 -4.55
N SER A 72 7.18 -10.59 -3.83
CA SER A 72 5.86 -11.17 -3.57
C SER A 72 5.49 -11.11 -2.10
N ALA A 73 4.20 -10.99 -1.84
CA ALA A 73 3.64 -10.98 -0.50
C ALA A 73 2.31 -11.72 -0.46
N GLU A 74 2.05 -12.41 0.64
CA GLU A 74 0.73 -12.91 1.01
C GLU A 74 0.01 -11.80 1.77
N LEU A 75 -1.18 -11.40 1.31
CA LEU A 75 -1.99 -10.35 1.91
C LEU A 75 -3.39 -10.86 2.21
N ARG A 76 -3.87 -10.55 3.41
CA ARG A 76 -5.25 -10.74 3.80
C ARG A 76 -5.77 -9.46 4.42
N LEU A 77 -6.86 -8.93 3.84
CA LEU A 77 -7.57 -7.79 4.38
C LEU A 77 -8.94 -8.25 4.87
N GLU A 78 -9.26 -7.93 6.12
CA GLU A 78 -10.54 -8.23 6.75
C GLU A 78 -11.15 -6.95 7.32
N ARG A 79 -12.44 -6.72 7.07
CA ARG A 79 -13.22 -5.75 7.82
C ARG A 79 -13.58 -6.35 9.18
N ILE A 80 -13.32 -5.61 10.24
CA ILE A 80 -13.64 -6.05 11.61
C ILE A 80 -15.11 -5.70 11.89
N GLU A 81 -15.93 -6.72 12.08
CA GLU A 81 -17.33 -6.59 12.48
C GLU A 81 -17.58 -7.25 13.85
N PRO A 82 -18.68 -6.94 14.54
CA PRO A 82 -19.04 -7.60 15.80
C PRO A 82 -19.16 -9.13 15.69
N SER A 83 -19.53 -9.63 14.51
CA SER A 83 -19.66 -11.05 14.19
C SER A 83 -18.33 -11.74 13.82
N GLY A 84 -17.25 -10.97 13.61
CA GLY A 84 -15.95 -11.48 13.20
C GLY A 84 -15.31 -10.68 12.05
N GLY A 85 -14.20 -11.20 11.53
CA GLY A 85 -13.54 -10.64 10.35
C GLY A 85 -14.28 -11.03 9.06
N VAL A 86 -14.68 -10.04 8.27
CA VAL A 86 -15.26 -10.24 6.93
C VAL A 86 -14.16 -10.02 5.89
N PRO A 87 -13.77 -11.04 5.09
CA PRO A 87 -12.75 -10.89 4.07
C PRO A 87 -13.12 -9.81 3.04
N VAL A 88 -12.14 -9.01 2.65
CA VAL A 88 -12.27 -8.01 1.59
C VAL A 88 -11.68 -8.56 0.30
N GLU A 89 -12.42 -8.45 -0.79
CA GLU A 89 -11.89 -8.80 -2.11
C GLU A 89 -10.78 -7.84 -2.53
N LEU A 90 -9.63 -8.42 -2.85
CA LEU A 90 -8.45 -7.71 -3.32
C LEU A 90 -8.19 -8.07 -4.78
N GLN A 91 -7.69 -7.10 -5.54
CA GLN A 91 -7.29 -7.21 -6.93
C GLN A 91 -5.82 -6.86 -7.08
N GLY A 92 -5.10 -7.64 -7.88
CA GLY A 92 -3.76 -7.33 -8.36
C GLY A 92 -3.81 -6.74 -9.76
N SER A 93 -2.65 -6.36 -10.26
CA SER A 93 -2.45 -5.97 -11.65
C SER A 93 -1.53 -6.98 -12.34
N GLN A 94 -1.96 -7.49 -13.49
CA GLN A 94 -1.16 -8.36 -14.33
C GLN A 94 -0.91 -7.71 -15.68
N ARG A 95 0.34 -7.73 -16.14
CA ARG A 95 0.68 -7.31 -17.49
C ARG A 95 0.12 -8.31 -18.50
N VAL A 96 -0.79 -7.86 -19.35
CA VAL A 96 -1.42 -8.67 -20.41
C VAL A 96 -0.92 -8.30 -21.81
N GLY A 97 -0.07 -7.28 -21.90
CA GLY A 97 0.53 -6.83 -23.16
C GLY A 97 1.58 -5.73 -22.96
N VAL A 98 2.13 -5.20 -24.05
CA VAL A 98 3.00 -4.01 -23.98
C VAL A 98 2.15 -2.82 -23.58
N GLY A 99 2.45 -2.20 -22.44
CA GLY A 99 1.69 -1.07 -21.90
C GLY A 99 0.27 -1.40 -21.42
N GLN A 100 -0.12 -2.69 -21.41
CA GLN A 100 -1.45 -3.12 -20.99
C GLN A 100 -1.38 -3.89 -19.68
N GLN A 101 -2.18 -3.45 -18.72
CA GLN A 101 -2.40 -4.10 -17.44
C GLN A 101 -3.87 -4.47 -17.31
N ALA A 102 -4.14 -5.69 -16.82
CA ALA A 102 -5.46 -6.14 -16.46
C ALA A 102 -5.58 -6.24 -14.94
N SER A 103 -6.73 -5.82 -14.42
CA SER A 103 -7.14 -6.15 -13.06
C SER A 103 -7.43 -7.63 -12.97
N ILE A 104 -6.83 -8.30 -11.99
CA ILE A 104 -7.09 -9.70 -11.70
C ILE A 104 -7.45 -9.85 -10.22
N PRO A 105 -8.48 -10.64 -9.85
CA PRO A 105 -8.69 -10.99 -8.46
C PRO A 105 -7.43 -11.66 -7.89
N LEU A 106 -7.06 -11.33 -6.65
CA LEU A 106 -6.06 -12.15 -5.96
C LEU A 106 -6.64 -13.56 -5.74
N SER A 107 -5.77 -14.55 -5.87
CA SER A 107 -6.11 -15.93 -5.58
C SER A 107 -6.54 -16.09 -4.11
N ALA A 108 -7.25 -17.19 -3.81
CA ALA A 108 -7.76 -17.45 -2.47
C ALA A 108 -6.67 -17.58 -1.39
N ASP A 109 -5.42 -17.82 -1.80
CA ASP A 109 -4.24 -17.80 -0.94
C ASP A 109 -3.72 -16.39 -0.63
N GLY A 110 -4.27 -15.34 -1.25
CA GLY A 110 -3.91 -13.94 -1.01
C GLY A 110 -2.54 -13.54 -1.57
N ILE A 111 -1.96 -14.31 -2.49
CA ILE A 111 -0.60 -14.05 -2.98
C ILE A 111 -0.59 -12.96 -4.07
N ALA A 112 0.03 -11.82 -3.78
CA ALA A 112 0.44 -10.84 -4.77
C ALA A 112 1.81 -11.21 -5.34
N SER A 113 1.87 -11.47 -6.65
CA SER A 113 3.09 -11.94 -7.32
C SER A 113 4.13 -10.86 -7.62
N GLY A 114 3.79 -9.58 -7.41
CA GLY A 114 4.65 -8.46 -7.78
C GLY A 114 4.06 -7.11 -7.36
N LEU A 115 4.89 -6.08 -7.44
CA LEU A 115 4.49 -4.68 -7.31
C LEU A 115 4.19 -4.07 -8.68
N PHE A 116 3.25 -3.13 -8.72
CA PHE A 116 2.95 -2.33 -9.91
C PHE A 116 2.79 -0.85 -9.53
N ALA A 117 3.06 0.05 -10.48
CA ALA A 117 2.86 1.48 -10.30
C ALA A 117 1.39 1.78 -9.99
N PHE A 118 1.15 2.49 -8.90
CA PHE A 118 -0.20 2.81 -8.46
C PHE A 118 -0.17 4.02 -7.54
N ASP A 119 -0.86 5.08 -7.93
CA ASP A 119 -0.79 6.37 -7.24
C ASP A 119 -1.87 6.47 -6.17
N ALA A 120 -1.50 7.05 -5.03
CA ALA A 120 -2.41 7.45 -3.98
C ALA A 120 -3.08 8.79 -4.31
N ASP A 121 -4.24 9.01 -3.70
CA ASP A 121 -4.89 10.31 -3.74
C ASP A 121 -4.00 11.37 -3.05
N ALA A 122 -3.49 12.31 -3.85
CA ALA A 122 -2.52 13.30 -3.41
C ALA A 122 -3.05 14.22 -2.28
N THR A 123 -4.35 14.52 -2.30
CA THR A 123 -5.00 15.37 -1.30
C THR A 123 -5.00 14.69 0.07
N THR A 124 -5.46 13.44 0.13
CA THR A 124 -5.50 12.68 1.39
C THR A 124 -4.09 12.43 1.94
N MET A 125 -3.09 12.22 1.07
CA MET A 125 -1.70 12.08 1.48
C MET A 125 -1.12 13.39 2.05
N HIS A 126 -1.49 14.53 1.47
CA HIS A 126 -1.06 15.85 1.95
C HIS A 126 -1.68 16.18 3.31
N ASP A 127 -3.00 15.99 3.44
CA ASP A 127 -3.75 16.25 4.68
C ASP A 127 -3.28 15.36 5.84
N ALA A 128 -2.81 14.15 5.53
CA ALA A 128 -2.21 13.23 6.50
C ALA A 128 -0.77 13.60 6.88
N GLY A 129 -0.17 14.61 6.25
CA GLY A 129 1.23 15.01 6.43
C GLY A 129 2.23 13.98 5.86
N LEU A 130 1.77 13.11 4.96
CA LEU A 130 2.59 12.07 4.36
C LEU A 130 3.31 12.59 3.12
N SER A 131 2.71 13.46 2.32
CA SER A 131 3.38 14.11 1.17
C SER A 131 3.78 15.56 1.49
N SER A 132 4.87 16.02 0.88
CA SER A 132 5.25 17.44 0.89
C SER A 132 5.86 17.82 -0.46
N GLU A 133 5.70 19.08 -0.87
CA GLU A 133 6.24 19.59 -2.16
C GLU A 133 7.77 19.49 -2.26
N LYS A 134 8.46 19.32 -1.13
CA LYS A 134 9.92 19.30 -1.05
C LYS A 134 10.55 17.92 -1.17
N SER A 135 9.73 16.86 -1.24
CA SER A 135 10.21 15.47 -1.27
C SER A 135 9.66 14.74 -2.49
N ALA A 136 10.54 14.09 -3.24
CA ALA A 136 10.12 13.18 -4.28
C ALA A 136 9.60 11.87 -3.66
N PHE A 137 8.56 11.31 -4.26
CA PHE A 137 8.03 10.02 -3.88
C PHE A 137 7.51 9.23 -5.07
N ARG A 138 7.43 7.91 -4.90
CA ARG A 138 6.77 6.96 -5.78
C ARG A 138 6.00 5.95 -4.95
N GLU A 139 4.88 5.51 -5.48
CA GLU A 139 3.96 4.59 -4.83
C GLU A 139 3.73 3.39 -5.73
N LEU A 140 3.77 2.21 -5.12
CA LEU A 140 3.60 0.93 -5.79
C LEU A 140 2.57 0.14 -4.99
N ALA A 141 1.70 -0.61 -5.67
CA ALA A 141 0.73 -1.49 -5.02
C ALA A 141 1.12 -2.97 -5.17
N PHE A 142 0.83 -3.76 -4.15
CA PHE A 142 0.70 -5.22 -4.27
C PHE A 142 -0.72 -5.59 -4.73
N CYS A 143 -1.71 -4.86 -4.19
CA CYS A 143 -3.11 -5.08 -4.46
C CYS A 143 -3.95 -3.85 -4.11
N TYR A 144 -5.19 -3.83 -4.59
CA TYR A 144 -6.18 -2.82 -4.27
C TYR A 144 -7.58 -3.41 -4.16
N SER A 145 -8.50 -2.64 -3.58
CA SER A 145 -9.93 -2.92 -3.61
C SER A 145 -10.65 -1.68 -4.13
N ASN A 146 -11.54 -1.84 -5.11
CA ASN A 146 -12.22 -0.72 -5.75
C ASN A 146 -13.26 -0.05 -4.86
N THR A 147 -13.76 -0.76 -3.85
CA THR A 147 -14.80 -0.26 -2.96
C THR A 147 -14.62 -0.90 -1.60
N VAL A 148 -14.30 -0.10 -0.59
CA VAL A 148 -14.34 -0.55 0.81
C VAL A 148 -15.32 0.30 1.61
N GLN A 149 -16.06 -0.35 2.50
CA GLN A 149 -16.96 0.37 3.40
C GLN A 149 -16.16 1.11 4.48
N PRO A 150 -16.64 2.24 4.98
CA PRO A 150 -16.02 2.85 6.15
C PRO A 150 -16.05 1.90 7.36
N GLY A 151 -15.00 1.92 8.15
CA GLY A 151 -14.90 1.08 9.35
C GLY A 151 -13.47 0.66 9.67
N ARG A 152 -13.36 -0.30 10.59
CA ARG A 152 -12.08 -0.83 11.07
C ARG A 152 -11.69 -2.07 10.30
N TYR A 153 -10.41 -2.18 9.98
CA TYR A 153 -9.83 -3.24 9.17
C TYR A 153 -8.61 -3.84 9.85
N ARG A 154 -8.33 -5.10 9.49
CA ARG A 154 -7.10 -5.82 9.82
C ARG A 154 -6.42 -6.25 8.53
N LEU A 155 -5.20 -5.79 8.33
CA LEU A 155 -4.29 -6.30 7.31
C LEU A 155 -3.33 -7.28 7.96
N THR A 156 -3.23 -8.47 7.39
CA THR A 156 -2.13 -9.41 7.64
C THR A 156 -1.28 -9.48 6.38
N ILE A 157 0.02 -9.24 6.50
CA ILE A 157 0.97 -9.29 5.39
C ILE A 157 2.16 -10.16 5.75
N ARG A 158 2.56 -11.04 4.83
CA ARG A 158 3.79 -11.83 4.93
C ARG A 158 4.58 -11.69 3.63
N PHE A 159 5.77 -11.12 3.71
CA PHE A 159 6.66 -11.06 2.55
C PHE A 159 7.23 -12.45 2.28
N ASP A 160 7.27 -12.84 1.01
CA ASP A 160 7.62 -14.19 0.60
C ASP A 160 8.94 -14.22 -0.19
N ARG A 161 8.96 -13.67 -1.41
CA ARG A 161 10.16 -13.63 -2.25
C ARG A 161 10.72 -12.22 -2.35
N ASN A 162 12.05 -12.13 -2.35
CA ASN A 162 12.83 -10.92 -2.61
C ASN A 162 12.51 -9.74 -1.69
N ALA A 163 12.10 -10.02 -0.45
CA ALA A 163 11.70 -9.03 0.55
C ALA A 163 12.86 -8.09 0.94
N GLU A 164 14.11 -8.55 0.79
CA GLU A 164 15.32 -7.74 0.99
C GLU A 164 15.39 -6.52 0.06
N ALA A 165 14.76 -6.58 -1.12
CA ALA A 165 14.68 -5.45 -2.04
C ALA A 165 13.87 -4.28 -1.44
N LEU A 166 12.89 -4.56 -0.57
CA LEU A 166 12.12 -3.52 0.14
C LEU A 166 13.01 -2.74 1.11
N THR A 167 13.85 -3.46 1.87
CA THR A 167 14.83 -2.84 2.77
C THR A 167 15.86 -2.02 2.00
N ALA A 168 16.41 -2.59 0.92
CA ALA A 168 17.42 -1.93 0.10
C ALA A 168 16.89 -0.64 -0.55
N ALA A 169 15.59 -0.60 -0.87
CA ALA A 169 14.91 0.57 -1.41
C ALA A 169 14.44 1.58 -0.34
N ASN A 170 14.67 1.29 0.96
CA ASN A 170 14.10 2.06 2.08
C ASN A 170 12.57 2.26 1.92
N ALA A 171 11.89 1.22 1.46
CA ALA A 171 10.45 1.25 1.22
C ALA A 171 9.67 1.21 2.53
N GLN A 172 8.56 1.93 2.58
CA GLN A 172 7.61 1.91 3.69
C GLN A 172 6.32 1.28 3.24
N LEU A 173 5.69 0.43 4.06
CA LEU A 173 4.33 -0.05 3.81
C LEU A 173 3.40 1.15 3.71
N LEU A 174 2.50 1.12 2.73
CA LEU A 174 1.49 2.14 2.51
C LEU A 174 0.11 1.46 2.44
N VAL A 175 -0.84 2.00 3.18
CA VAL A 175 -2.27 1.79 2.92
C VAL A 175 -2.88 3.16 2.64
N ALA A 176 -3.41 3.35 1.45
CA ALA A 176 -3.88 4.66 0.99
C ALA A 176 -5.11 4.55 0.10
N TYR A 177 -5.83 5.68 -0.01
CA TYR A 177 -6.86 5.85 -1.02
C TYR A 177 -6.23 5.92 -2.41
N THR A 178 -6.87 5.29 -3.38
CA THR A 178 -6.34 5.28 -4.76
C THR A 178 -6.62 6.61 -5.43
N TYR A 179 -5.66 7.12 -6.21
CA TYR A 179 -5.93 8.23 -7.11
C TYR A 179 -7.01 7.81 -8.12
N LYS A 180 -8.13 8.52 -8.11
CA LYS A 180 -9.11 8.43 -9.18
C LYS A 180 -8.68 9.43 -10.24
N GLY A 181 -8.18 8.93 -11.37
CA GLY A 181 -8.03 9.76 -12.57
C GLY A 181 -9.33 10.54 -12.80
N LYS A 182 -9.21 11.80 -13.19
CA LYS A 182 -10.36 12.58 -13.64
C LYS A 182 -10.91 12.03 -14.95
#